data_AF-A0A3S4RPW2-F1
#
_entry.id   AF-A0A3S4RPW2-F1
#
_cell.length_a   1.000
_cell.length_b   1.000
_cell.length_c   1.000
_cell.angle_alpha   90.00
_cell.angle_beta   90.00
_cell.angle_gamma   90.00
#
_symmetry.space_group_name_H-M   'P 1'
#
loop_
_entity.id
_entity.type
_entity.pdbx_description
1 polymer ?
#
loop_
_entity_poly.entity_id
_entity_poly.type
_entity_poly.pdbx_seq_one_letter_code
_entity_poly.pdbx_strand_id
1 'polypeptide(L)'
;MHEIEPYYQWRDDYIAAEDERSPFYNTEYSEFYYDKQLYNFLIHPQWDHFGSNTLYLKVLYVDYDREYAIIELIGEWNDAITNDIMILKREILELMIDEGINKFILIGENVLNFHASDDSYYEEWFQDVEDGWIAGINFHEHVIREFRDHSIDYYINFGGELDELHWRKLKPLQFYKKVEELLTKRLN
;
A
#
# COMPACT_ATOMS: atom_id res chain seq x y z
N MET A 1 5.82 -10.26 -14.68
CA MET A 1 6.44 -9.07 -14.05
C MET A 1 6.18 -7.84 -14.89
N HIS A 2 6.72 -7.72 -16.11
CA HIS A 2 6.46 -6.55 -16.97
C HIS A 2 4.97 -6.37 -17.35
N GLU A 3 4.19 -7.45 -17.41
CA GLU A 3 2.75 -7.43 -17.69
C GLU A 3 1.88 -7.07 -16.46
N ILE A 4 2.48 -7.01 -15.26
CA ILE A 4 1.74 -6.62 -14.06
C ILE A 4 1.73 -5.10 -14.04
N GLU A 5 0.66 -4.51 -14.57
CA GLU A 5 0.37 -3.09 -14.48
C GLU A 5 -0.39 -2.80 -13.16
N PRO A 6 -0.19 -1.63 -12.53
CA PRO A 6 -1.09 -1.20 -11.46
C PRO A 6 -2.53 -1.17 -11.92
N TYR A 7 -3.46 -1.38 -10.99
CA TYR A 7 -4.87 -1.40 -11.34
C TYR A 7 -5.37 -0.06 -11.90
N TYR A 8 -5.83 -0.07 -13.16
CA TYR A 8 -6.13 1.15 -13.91
C TYR A 8 -7.62 1.52 -13.95
N GLN A 9 -8.55 0.67 -13.52
CA GLN A 9 -9.99 0.93 -13.71
C GLN A 9 -10.55 2.04 -12.81
N TRP A 10 -9.76 2.56 -11.87
CA TRP A 10 -10.09 3.73 -11.05
C TRP A 10 -9.42 5.02 -11.53
N ARG A 11 -8.68 5.00 -12.65
CA ARG A 11 -8.00 6.21 -13.16
C ARG A 11 -8.97 7.32 -13.57
N ASP A 12 -10.20 6.98 -13.95
CA ASP A 12 -11.26 7.98 -14.20
C ASP A 12 -11.73 8.67 -12.91
N ASP A 13 -11.51 8.03 -11.75
CA ASP A 13 -11.92 8.51 -10.43
C ASP A 13 -10.76 9.24 -9.70
N TYR A 14 -9.49 8.83 -9.89
CA TYR A 14 -8.31 9.46 -9.28
C TYR A 14 -7.00 9.10 -10.02
N ILE A 15 -6.09 10.07 -10.13
CA ILE A 15 -4.72 9.88 -10.65
C ILE A 15 -3.74 10.62 -9.73
N ALA A 16 -2.84 9.87 -9.09
CA ALA A 16 -1.86 10.43 -8.14
C ALA A 16 -0.99 11.54 -8.75
N ALA A 17 -0.53 11.37 -9.99
CA ALA A 17 0.31 12.35 -10.67
C ALA A 17 -0.41 13.67 -11.03
N GLU A 18 -1.74 13.70 -10.98
CA GLU A 18 -2.56 14.89 -11.28
C GLU A 18 -3.10 15.58 -10.01
N ASP A 19 -2.90 14.99 -8.84
CA ASP A 19 -3.34 15.54 -7.55
C ASP A 19 -2.20 16.31 -6.87
N GLU A 20 -2.36 17.62 -6.70
CA GLU A 20 -1.38 18.53 -6.08
C GLU A 20 -0.98 18.14 -4.66
N ARG A 21 -1.83 17.41 -3.95
CA ARG A 21 -1.58 16.92 -2.57
C ARG A 21 -0.92 15.54 -2.55
N SER A 22 -0.81 14.87 -3.70
CA SER A 22 -0.21 13.55 -3.77
C SER A 22 1.32 13.63 -3.65
N PRO A 23 1.97 12.68 -2.96
CA PRO A 23 3.43 12.53 -2.98
C PRO A 23 3.99 12.27 -4.40
N PHE A 24 3.13 11.89 -5.36
CA PHE A 24 3.51 11.64 -6.75
C PHE A 24 3.09 12.75 -7.71
N TYR A 25 2.66 13.91 -7.23
CA TYR A 25 2.25 15.02 -8.09
C TYR A 25 3.34 15.36 -9.13
N ASN A 26 2.94 15.53 -10.40
CA ASN A 26 3.84 15.75 -11.54
C ASN A 26 4.83 14.62 -11.85
N THR A 27 4.60 13.40 -11.36
CA THR A 27 5.39 12.24 -11.79
C THR A 27 5.13 11.95 -13.27
N GLU A 28 6.19 11.95 -14.07
CA GLU A 28 6.12 11.58 -15.49
C GLU A 28 6.43 10.10 -15.68
N TYR A 29 5.50 9.39 -16.32
CA TYR A 29 5.66 7.97 -16.62
C TYR A 29 6.11 7.76 -18.06
N SER A 30 7.06 6.85 -18.23
CA SER A 30 7.50 6.43 -19.56
C SER A 30 6.44 5.55 -20.24
N GLU A 31 6.07 5.89 -21.47
CA GLU A 31 5.18 5.06 -22.31
C GLU A 31 5.95 4.03 -23.17
N PHE A 32 7.26 4.20 -23.33
CA PHE A 32 8.06 3.47 -24.33
C PHE A 32 9.17 2.61 -23.75
N TYR A 33 9.67 2.99 -22.57
CA TYR A 33 10.82 2.35 -21.94
C TYR A 33 10.46 1.85 -20.55
N TYR A 34 10.97 0.67 -20.24
CA TYR A 34 10.98 0.14 -18.89
C TYR A 34 12.22 0.67 -18.17
N ASP A 35 12.01 1.25 -17.00
CA ASP A 35 13.05 1.90 -16.21
C ASP A 35 13.21 1.28 -14.81
N LYS A 36 12.33 0.35 -14.44
CA LYS A 36 12.31 -0.31 -13.13
C LYS A 36 12.49 -1.82 -13.28
N GLN A 37 13.13 -2.40 -12.27
CA GLN A 37 13.50 -3.80 -12.27
C GLN A 37 13.26 -4.42 -10.90
N LEU A 38 12.75 -5.64 -10.92
CA LEU A 38 12.57 -6.49 -9.75
C LEU A 38 13.22 -7.84 -10.06
N TYR A 39 14.25 -8.19 -9.29
CA TYR A 39 15.19 -9.28 -9.62
C TYR A 39 15.80 -9.12 -11.02
N ASN A 40 15.54 -10.08 -11.91
CA ASN A 40 16.00 -10.09 -13.31
C ASN A 40 14.90 -9.68 -14.29
N PHE A 41 13.79 -9.12 -13.79
CA PHE A 41 12.63 -8.77 -14.61
C PHE A 41 12.34 -7.29 -14.56
N LEU A 42 12.07 -6.70 -15.71
CA LEU A 42 11.52 -5.36 -15.79
C LEU A 42 10.05 -5.37 -15.30
N ILE A 43 9.63 -4.29 -14.64
CA ILE A 43 8.24 -4.10 -14.18
C ILE A 43 7.60 -2.94 -14.93
N HIS A 44 6.27 -2.97 -15.05
CA HIS A 44 5.53 -1.97 -15.81
C HIS A 44 5.89 -0.53 -15.39
N PRO A 45 6.13 0.41 -16.32
CA PRO A 45 6.63 1.76 -16.00
C PRO A 45 5.64 2.61 -15.19
N GLN A 46 4.39 2.18 -15.06
CA GLN A 46 3.35 2.88 -14.29
C GLN A 46 3.44 2.66 -12.78
N TRP A 47 4.25 1.70 -12.31
CA TRP A 47 4.57 1.57 -10.88
C TRP A 47 5.40 2.74 -10.41
N ASP A 48 5.18 3.21 -9.19
CA ASP A 48 5.92 4.32 -8.60
C ASP A 48 7.11 3.81 -7.78
N HIS A 49 8.26 4.46 -7.98
CA HIS A 49 9.44 4.26 -7.15
C HIS A 49 9.47 5.33 -6.06
N PHE A 50 9.60 4.89 -4.82
CA PHE A 50 9.61 5.78 -3.65
C PHE A 50 10.95 5.75 -2.89
N GLY A 51 11.99 5.10 -3.44
CA GLY A 51 13.32 4.99 -2.82
C GLY A 51 13.76 3.54 -2.56
N SER A 52 12.82 2.60 -2.48
CA SER A 52 13.16 1.17 -2.40
C SER A 52 13.53 0.60 -3.77
N ASN A 53 14.57 -0.25 -3.79
CA ASN A 53 14.99 -0.96 -5.00
C ASN A 53 14.18 -2.25 -5.26
N THR A 54 13.43 -2.71 -4.26
CA THR A 54 12.79 -4.03 -4.28
C THR A 54 11.29 -3.96 -4.07
N LEU A 55 10.78 -2.87 -3.49
CA LEU A 55 9.36 -2.60 -3.32
C LEU A 55 8.97 -1.38 -4.16
N TYR A 56 7.85 -1.48 -4.85
CA TYR A 56 7.23 -0.39 -5.59
C TYR A 56 5.76 -0.31 -5.21
N LEU A 57 5.13 0.82 -5.51
CA LEU A 57 3.73 1.01 -5.15
C LEU A 57 2.96 1.80 -6.20
N LYS A 58 1.64 1.85 -6.04
CA LYS A 58 0.77 2.78 -6.74
C LYS A 58 -0.29 3.30 -5.77
N VAL A 59 -0.41 4.61 -5.63
CA VAL A 59 -1.58 5.20 -4.96
C VAL A 59 -2.75 5.15 -5.94
N LEU A 60 -3.70 4.25 -5.69
CA LEU A 60 -4.84 4.02 -6.57
C LEU A 60 -5.97 5.03 -6.36
N TYR A 61 -6.13 5.52 -5.13
CA TYR A 61 -7.20 6.44 -4.78
C TYR A 61 -6.94 7.13 -3.44
N VAL A 62 -7.34 8.39 -3.31
CA VAL A 62 -7.36 9.14 -2.04
C VAL A 62 -8.67 9.91 -1.92
N ASP A 63 -9.30 9.84 -0.75
CA ASP A 63 -10.44 10.70 -0.37
C ASP A 63 -10.06 11.48 0.89
N TYR A 64 -9.83 12.78 0.71
CA TYR A 64 -9.43 13.66 1.81
C TYR A 64 -10.59 14.03 2.74
N ASP A 65 -11.85 13.98 2.26
CA ASP A 65 -13.02 14.25 3.11
C ASP A 65 -13.32 13.06 4.03
N ARG A 66 -12.96 11.84 3.60
CA ARG A 66 -13.12 10.59 4.38
C ARG A 66 -11.80 10.11 4.98
N GLU A 67 -10.72 10.83 4.73
CA GLU A 67 -9.39 10.64 5.30
C GLU A 67 -8.80 9.25 5.01
N TYR A 68 -9.00 8.72 3.79
CA TYR A 68 -8.48 7.40 3.42
C TYR A 68 -7.69 7.36 2.11
N ALA A 69 -6.73 6.44 2.07
CA ALA A 69 -5.96 6.11 0.89
C ALA A 69 -5.97 4.61 0.57
N ILE A 70 -5.93 4.28 -0.72
CA ILE A 70 -5.79 2.92 -1.22
C ILE A 70 -4.48 2.83 -2.00
N ILE A 71 -3.60 1.95 -1.57
CA ILE A 71 -2.24 1.78 -2.10
C ILE A 71 -2.08 0.32 -2.54
N GLU A 72 -1.63 0.11 -3.77
CA GLU A 72 -1.25 -1.21 -4.29
C GLU A 72 0.26 -1.37 -4.24
N LEU A 73 0.75 -2.50 -3.74
CA LEU A 73 2.17 -2.80 -3.57
C LEU A 73 2.60 -3.91 -4.51
N ILE A 74 3.83 -3.83 -5.03
CA ILE A 74 4.47 -4.89 -5.81
C ILE A 74 5.94 -5.05 -5.43
N GLY A 75 6.36 -6.30 -5.26
CA GLY A 75 7.77 -6.66 -5.13
C GLY A 75 8.11 -7.32 -3.80
N GLU A 76 9.35 -7.12 -3.35
CA GLU A 76 9.86 -7.67 -2.10
C GLU A 76 9.89 -6.57 -1.05
N TRP A 77 9.10 -6.74 0.00
CA TRP A 77 9.10 -5.82 1.12
C TRP A 77 10.21 -6.23 2.09
N ASN A 78 11.33 -5.53 2.05
CA ASN A 78 12.57 -5.91 2.72
C ASN A 78 13.02 -4.89 3.77
N ASP A 79 12.53 -5.06 5.00
CA ASP A 79 12.93 -4.20 6.10
C ASP A 79 14.33 -4.55 6.62
N ALA A 80 14.74 -5.82 6.47
CA ALA A 80 16.04 -6.31 6.95
C ALA A 80 17.26 -5.70 6.24
N ILE A 81 17.13 -5.33 4.97
CA ILE A 81 18.25 -4.84 4.14
C ILE A 81 18.07 -3.38 3.74
N THR A 82 16.92 -3.02 3.17
CA THR A 82 16.67 -1.67 2.63
C THR A 82 15.86 -0.80 3.58
N ASN A 83 15.29 -1.38 4.63
CA ASN A 83 14.36 -0.72 5.54
C ASN A 83 13.21 -0.06 4.76
N ASP A 84 12.51 -0.88 3.98
CA ASP A 84 11.45 -0.43 3.08
C ASP A 84 10.32 0.28 3.84
N ILE A 85 9.94 -0.19 5.04
CA ILE A 85 8.94 0.49 5.87
C ILE A 85 9.37 1.91 6.26
N MET A 86 10.63 2.15 6.62
CA MET A 86 11.11 3.50 6.94
C MET A 86 10.97 4.42 5.73
N ILE A 87 11.43 3.97 4.55
CA ILE A 87 11.38 4.78 3.33
C ILE A 87 9.91 5.03 2.95
N LEU A 88 9.07 3.99 2.99
CA LEU A 88 7.64 4.11 2.71
C LEU A 88 6.99 5.13 3.65
N LYS A 89 7.30 5.07 4.93
CA LYS A 89 6.76 6.00 5.92
C LYS A 89 7.19 7.43 5.64
N ARG A 90 8.49 7.70 5.57
CA ARG A 90 9.04 9.06 5.48
C ARG A 90 8.73 9.72 4.14
N GLU A 91 8.85 8.98 3.04
CA GLU A 91 8.73 9.56 1.70
C GLU A 91 7.28 9.61 1.21
N ILE A 92 6.40 8.74 1.72
CA ILE A 92 5.03 8.60 1.19
C ILE A 92 3.98 8.79 2.27
N LEU A 93 3.97 7.96 3.32
CA LEU A 93 2.86 7.93 4.26
C LEU A 93 2.76 9.22 5.09
N GLU A 94 3.89 9.79 5.50
CA GLU A 94 3.92 11.07 6.24
C GLU A 94 3.33 12.21 5.44
N LEU A 95 3.68 12.32 4.16
CA LEU A 95 3.11 13.35 3.29
C LEU A 95 1.59 13.19 3.15
N MET A 96 1.08 11.95 3.13
CA MET A 96 -0.36 11.69 3.09
C MET A 96 -1.04 11.98 4.44
N ILE A 97 -0.39 11.66 5.55
CA ILE A 97 -0.87 11.94 6.91
C ILE A 97 -0.95 13.45 7.14
N ASP A 98 0.05 14.22 6.71
CA ASP A 98 0.08 15.68 6.79
C ASP A 98 -1.08 16.32 5.99
N GLU A 99 -1.53 15.67 4.92
CA GLU A 99 -2.72 16.06 4.14
C GLU A 99 -4.05 15.53 4.74
N GLY A 100 -4.00 14.92 5.93
CA GLY A 100 -5.16 14.50 6.72
C GLY A 100 -5.59 13.05 6.53
N ILE A 101 -4.78 12.20 5.88
CA ILE A 101 -5.13 10.79 5.70
C ILE A 101 -4.76 9.99 6.95
N ASN A 102 -5.74 9.31 7.55
CA ASN A 102 -5.56 8.45 8.73
C ASN A 102 -6.01 6.99 8.51
N LYS A 103 -6.62 6.66 7.36
CA LYS A 103 -7.04 5.29 7.04
C LYS A 103 -6.30 4.78 5.81
N PHE A 104 -5.59 3.68 5.95
CA PHE A 104 -4.77 3.12 4.88
C PHE A 104 -5.21 1.71 4.52
N ILE A 105 -5.47 1.49 3.23
CA ILE A 105 -5.73 0.17 2.66
C ILE A 105 -4.53 -0.20 1.78
N LEU A 106 -3.78 -1.21 2.20
CA LEU A 106 -2.65 -1.78 1.47
C LEU A 106 -3.09 -3.03 0.73
N ILE A 107 -3.02 -3.04 -0.60
CA ILE A 107 -3.26 -4.22 -1.42
C ILE A 107 -1.92 -4.91 -1.66
N GLY A 108 -1.76 -6.10 -1.08
CA GLY A 108 -0.49 -6.83 -1.02
C GLY A 108 -0.41 -8.07 -1.90
N GLU A 109 -1.34 -8.28 -2.83
CA GLU A 109 -1.39 -9.52 -3.63
C GLU A 109 -0.23 -9.67 -4.63
N ASN A 110 0.52 -8.59 -4.88
CA ASN A 110 1.76 -8.63 -5.66
C ASN A 110 3.02 -8.46 -4.78
N VAL A 111 2.90 -8.51 -3.45
CA VAL A 111 4.04 -8.55 -2.52
C VAL A 111 4.52 -9.98 -2.40
N LEU A 112 5.65 -10.26 -3.02
CA LEU A 112 6.16 -11.60 -3.26
C LEU A 112 6.79 -12.24 -2.02
N ASN A 113 7.58 -11.49 -1.25
CA ASN A 113 8.00 -11.88 0.09
C ASN A 113 8.10 -10.65 0.99
N PHE A 114 8.16 -10.93 2.28
CA PHE A 114 8.50 -9.98 3.32
C PHE A 114 9.82 -10.44 3.97
N HIS A 115 10.65 -9.49 4.39
CA HIS A 115 11.85 -9.76 5.16
C HIS A 115 11.90 -8.78 6.33
N ALA A 116 11.44 -9.25 7.49
CA ALA A 116 11.23 -8.39 8.65
C ALA A 116 12.53 -7.84 9.27
N SER A 117 12.40 -6.67 9.92
CA SER A 117 13.41 -6.12 10.83
C SER A 117 12.77 -5.77 12.18
N ASP A 118 13.15 -4.64 12.80
CA ASP A 118 12.40 -4.09 13.93
C ASP A 118 11.03 -3.53 13.50
N ASP A 119 10.14 -3.33 14.47
CA ASP A 119 8.76 -2.88 14.30
C ASP A 119 8.56 -1.38 14.53
N SER A 120 9.63 -0.63 14.79
CA SER A 120 9.54 0.76 15.29
C SER A 120 8.81 1.71 14.35
N TYR A 121 9.00 1.56 13.04
CA TYR A 121 8.31 2.39 12.04
C TYR A 121 6.85 1.99 11.83
N TYR A 122 6.48 0.73 12.10
CA TYR A 122 5.08 0.31 12.12
C TYR A 122 4.37 0.88 13.34
N GLU A 123 5.03 0.87 14.50
CA GLU A 123 4.53 1.51 15.71
C GLU A 123 4.33 3.02 15.51
N GLU A 124 5.33 3.72 14.97
CA GLU A 124 5.23 5.15 14.69
C GLU A 124 4.08 5.45 13.72
N TRP A 125 3.97 4.69 12.62
CA TRP A 125 2.84 4.83 11.69
C TRP A 125 1.49 4.61 12.37
N PHE A 126 1.37 3.57 13.19
CA PHE A 126 0.15 3.27 13.92
C PHE A 126 -0.23 4.38 14.92
N GLN A 127 0.76 5.00 15.57
CA GLN A 127 0.54 6.13 16.47
C GLN A 127 0.07 7.37 15.71
N ASP A 128 0.64 7.64 14.54
CA ASP A 128 0.31 8.80 13.72
C ASP A 128 -1.11 8.75 13.12
N VAL A 129 -1.67 7.54 12.91
CA VAL A 129 -3.04 7.40 12.39
C VAL A 129 -4.14 7.58 13.46
N GLU A 130 -3.79 7.68 14.75
CA GLU A 130 -4.71 7.90 15.88
C GLU A 130 -5.98 7.02 15.85
N ASP A 131 -7.16 7.62 15.64
CA ASP A 131 -8.48 6.95 15.55
C ASP A 131 -8.71 6.22 14.21
N GLY A 132 -7.77 6.38 13.28
CA GLY A 132 -7.73 5.71 11.99
C GLY A 132 -7.30 4.25 12.08
N TRP A 133 -6.95 3.66 10.94
CA TRP A 133 -6.56 2.26 10.87
C TRP A 133 -5.75 1.95 9.62
N ILE A 134 -4.97 0.87 9.72
CA ILE A 134 -4.21 0.32 8.60
C ILE A 134 -4.74 -1.09 8.34
N ALA A 135 -5.07 -1.40 7.09
CA ALA A 135 -5.58 -2.70 6.68
C ALA A 135 -4.75 -3.29 5.53
N GLY A 136 -4.30 -4.52 5.71
CA GLY A 136 -3.67 -5.33 4.66
C GLY A 136 -4.68 -6.22 3.95
N ILE A 137 -4.74 -6.11 2.63
CA ILE A 137 -5.69 -6.81 1.76
C ILE A 137 -4.96 -7.77 0.84
N ASN A 138 -5.39 -9.03 0.83
CA ASN A 138 -4.92 -10.07 -0.08
C ASN A 138 -3.41 -10.32 -0.06
N PHE A 139 -2.74 -10.11 1.07
CA PHE A 139 -1.34 -10.53 1.21
C PHE A 139 -1.22 -12.06 1.15
N HIS A 140 -0.12 -12.57 0.60
CA HIS A 140 0.13 -14.00 0.56
C HIS A 140 0.29 -14.59 1.97
N GLU A 141 -0.12 -15.85 2.14
CA GLU A 141 -0.11 -16.53 3.44
C GLU A 141 1.26 -16.51 4.13
N HIS A 142 2.35 -16.67 3.38
CA HIS A 142 3.71 -16.64 3.94
C HIS A 142 4.12 -15.24 4.39
N VAL A 143 3.69 -14.18 3.69
CA VAL A 143 3.91 -12.79 4.11
C VAL A 143 3.15 -12.49 5.40
N ILE A 144 1.87 -12.88 5.46
CA ILE A 144 1.03 -12.73 6.66
C ILE A 144 1.65 -13.49 7.86
N ARG A 145 2.18 -14.69 7.63
CA ARG A 145 2.84 -15.46 8.67
C ARG A 145 4.05 -14.71 9.21
N GLU A 146 4.89 -14.17 8.33
CA GLU A 146 6.07 -13.42 8.74
C GLU A 146 5.72 -12.11 9.45
N PHE A 147 4.65 -11.42 9.02
CA PHE A 147 4.09 -10.28 9.76
C PHE A 147 3.72 -10.64 11.20
N ARG A 148 3.02 -11.76 11.41
CA ARG A 148 2.67 -12.23 12.77
C ARG A 148 3.89 -12.63 13.58
N ASP A 149 4.85 -13.31 12.98
CA ASP A 149 6.09 -13.73 13.66
C ASP A 149 6.90 -12.52 14.15
N HIS A 150 6.69 -11.34 13.56
CA HIS A 150 7.33 -10.07 13.93
C HIS A 150 6.36 -9.03 14.52
N SER A 151 5.21 -9.46 15.05
CA SER A 151 4.28 -8.59 15.78
C SER A 151 3.71 -7.42 14.94
N ILE A 152 3.68 -7.53 13.62
CA ILE A 152 3.11 -6.50 12.74
C ILE A 152 1.57 -6.52 12.77
N ASP A 153 0.96 -7.62 13.21
CA ASP A 153 -0.49 -7.73 13.43
C ASP A 153 -1.03 -6.84 14.56
N TYR A 154 -0.15 -6.25 15.38
CA TYR A 154 -0.54 -5.20 16.33
C TYR A 154 -0.84 -3.86 15.65
N TYR A 155 -0.25 -3.62 14.47
CA TYR A 155 -0.30 -2.33 13.78
C TYR A 155 -1.14 -2.38 12.50
N ILE A 156 -1.07 -3.50 11.77
CA ILE A 156 -1.78 -3.69 10.49
C ILE A 156 -2.84 -4.77 10.65
N ASN A 157 -4.07 -4.43 10.28
CA ASN A 157 -5.19 -5.36 10.30
C ASN A 157 -5.21 -6.22 9.03
N PHE A 158 -5.03 -7.53 9.18
CA PHE A 158 -5.16 -8.52 8.09
C PHE A 158 -5.82 -9.81 8.63
N GLY A 159 -6.03 -10.83 7.81
CA GLY A 159 -6.70 -12.07 8.20
C GLY A 159 -8.14 -12.17 7.70
N GLY A 160 -8.73 -13.37 7.79
CA GLY A 160 -10.17 -13.59 7.57
C GLY A 160 -10.63 -13.14 6.18
N GLU A 161 -11.75 -12.41 6.09
CA GLU A 161 -12.26 -11.88 4.81
C GLU A 161 -11.30 -10.88 4.12
N LEU A 162 -10.30 -10.32 4.83
CA LEU A 162 -9.33 -9.37 4.23
C LEU A 162 -8.29 -10.10 3.36
N ASP A 163 -8.05 -11.39 3.60
CA ASP A 163 -7.03 -12.18 2.87
C ASP A 163 -7.54 -12.62 1.48
N GLU A 164 -8.86 -12.66 1.27
CA GLU A 164 -9.50 -13.12 0.04
C GLU A 164 -10.61 -12.16 -0.44
N LEU A 165 -10.36 -10.85 -0.36
CA LEU A 165 -11.31 -9.82 -0.72
C LEU A 165 -11.30 -9.52 -2.23
N HIS A 166 -12.46 -9.70 -2.89
CA HIS A 166 -12.62 -9.41 -4.32
C HIS A 166 -12.78 -7.90 -4.63
N TRP A 167 -11.74 -7.12 -4.35
CA TRP A 167 -11.77 -5.65 -4.40
C TRP A 167 -11.92 -5.05 -5.81
N ARG A 168 -11.37 -5.68 -6.86
CA ARG A 168 -11.40 -5.17 -8.26
C ARG A 168 -12.80 -5.02 -8.88
N LYS A 169 -13.84 -5.57 -8.24
CA LYS A 169 -15.24 -5.42 -8.70
C LYS A 169 -15.95 -4.23 -8.05
N LEU A 170 -15.29 -3.54 -7.13
CA LEU A 170 -15.85 -2.46 -6.33
C LEU A 170 -15.31 -1.12 -6.83
N LYS A 171 -16.13 -0.07 -6.71
CA LYS A 171 -15.65 1.31 -6.77
C LYS A 171 -14.87 1.66 -5.49
N PRO A 172 -13.97 2.66 -5.51
CA PRO A 172 -13.13 3.00 -4.36
C PRO A 172 -13.91 3.14 -3.04
N LEU A 173 -15.00 3.92 -3.07
CA LEU A 173 -15.85 4.11 -1.88
C LEU A 173 -16.53 2.82 -1.40
N GLN A 174 -16.93 1.93 -2.32
CA GLN A 174 -17.53 0.65 -1.94
C GLN A 174 -16.49 -0.27 -1.30
N PHE A 175 -15.27 -0.26 -1.84
CA PHE A 175 -14.15 -1.01 -1.28
C PHE A 175 -13.80 -0.53 0.13
N TYR A 176 -13.62 0.78 0.30
CA TYR A 176 -13.40 1.41 1.61
C TYR A 176 -14.46 0.98 2.63
N LYS A 177 -15.75 1.15 2.31
CA LYS A 177 -16.86 0.79 3.22
C LYS A 177 -16.87 -0.69 3.58
N LYS A 178 -16.53 -1.56 2.63
CA LYS A 178 -16.45 -3.01 2.88
C LYS A 178 -15.29 -3.33 3.83
N VAL A 179 -14.13 -2.69 3.69
CA VAL A 179 -13.00 -2.87 4.63
C VAL A 179 -13.38 -2.35 6.02
N GLU A 180 -13.94 -1.14 6.11
CA GLU A 180 -14.39 -0.52 7.37
C GLU A 180 -15.42 -1.40 8.11
N GLU A 181 -16.37 -1.99 7.40
CA GLU A 181 -17.34 -2.94 7.97
C GLU A 181 -16.64 -4.18 8.56
N LEU A 182 -15.65 -4.73 7.85
CA LEU A 182 -14.90 -5.90 8.30
C LEU A 182 -14.06 -5.63 9.55
N LEU A 183 -13.46 -4.43 9.65
CA LEU A 183 -12.70 -4.02 10.83
C LEU A 183 -13.62 -3.79 12.04
N THR A 184 -14.74 -3.10 11.83
CA THR A 184 -15.72 -2.83 12.90
C THR A 184 -16.30 -4.11 13.53
N LYS A 185 -16.48 -5.17 12.73
CA LYS A 185 -16.96 -6.48 13.21
C LYS A 185 -15.96 -7.23 14.09
N ARG A 186 -14.66 -6.90 14.04
CA ARG A 186 -13.64 -7.52 14.90
C ARG A 186 -13.55 -6.91 16.28
N LEU A 187 -14.00 -5.66 16.41
CA LEU A 187 -14.01 -4.91 17.67
C LEU A 187 -15.24 -5.22 18.54
N ASN A 188 -16.24 -5.94 18.00
CA ASN A 188 -17.49 -6.33 18.67
C ASN A 188 -17.55 -7.85 18.89
#